data_AF-A0A8D8G0U5-F1
#
_entry.id   AF-A0A8D8G0U5-F1
#
_cell.length_a   1.000
_cell.length_b   1.000
_cell.length_c   1.000
_cell.angle_alpha   90.00
_cell.angle_beta   90.00
_cell.angle_gamma   90.00
#
_symmetry.space_group_name_H-M   'P 1'
#
loop_
_entity.id
_entity.type
_entity.pdbx_description
1 polymer ?
#
loop_
_entity_poly.entity_id
_entity_poly.type
_entity_poly.pdbx_seq_one_letter_code
_entity_poly.pdbx_strand_id
1 'polypeptide(L)'
;MIQSHRSISKTFSFSNKGHGLYLVTPTEIQKFTVCQGFSNQYNNMLGELYTPQEMPEAPKESFFKGLFGGGTRNLDREELFGESSGKANKSIAKHIPGPNANLQDLNTRATSASSEVSRAHQLMLERGDKLSQLEDRTERMASEAQQFSSSAHLLMNKYKDKKWYQL
;
A
#
# COMPACT_ATOMS: atom_id res chain seq x y z
N MET A 1 8.32 -49.32 4.56
CA MET A 1 8.73 -49.00 5.94
C MET A 1 8.80 -47.48 6.03
N ILE A 2 7.80 -46.85 6.66
CA ILE A 2 7.59 -45.40 6.66
C ILE A 2 8.44 -44.79 7.78
N GLN A 3 9.45 -43.99 7.44
CA GLN A 3 10.21 -43.23 8.44
C GLN A 3 9.57 -41.86 8.67
N SER A 4 8.83 -41.80 9.79
CA SER A 4 8.59 -40.65 10.69
C SER A 4 8.72 -39.23 10.13
N HIS A 5 7.59 -38.63 9.71
CA HIS A 5 7.46 -37.17 9.61
C HIS A 5 7.21 -36.55 10.99
N ARG A 6 8.17 -35.76 11.48
CA ARG A 6 7.95 -34.82 12.59
C ARG A 6 6.99 -33.73 12.12
N SER A 7 5.77 -33.77 12.62
CA SER A 7 4.76 -32.72 12.45
C SER A 7 5.19 -31.45 13.20
N ILE A 8 5.64 -30.42 12.48
CA ILE A 8 5.73 -29.05 13.00
C ILE A 8 4.56 -28.28 12.38
N SER A 9 3.40 -28.44 13.02
CA SER A 9 2.13 -27.75 12.74
C SER A 9 1.55 -27.93 11.33
N LYS A 10 0.23 -27.83 11.19
CA LYS A 10 -0.53 -28.01 9.93
C LYS A 10 -0.26 -26.93 8.86
N THR A 11 0.88 -26.27 8.96
CA THR A 11 1.13 -24.95 8.40
C THR A 11 2.47 -24.91 7.67
N PHE A 12 3.24 -26.00 7.61
CA PHE A 12 4.60 -25.97 7.05
C PHE A 12 4.91 -27.23 6.24
N SER A 13 5.35 -27.06 4.98
CA SER A 13 5.78 -28.17 4.13
C SER A 13 7.07 -27.83 3.38
N PHE A 14 7.95 -28.83 3.21
CA PHE A 14 9.21 -28.74 2.47
C PHE A 14 9.20 -29.71 1.28
N SER A 15 9.71 -29.24 0.13
CA SER A 15 10.05 -30.07 -1.02
C SER A 15 11.51 -30.53 -0.96
N ASN A 16 11.82 -31.63 -1.65
CA ASN A 16 13.17 -32.18 -1.80
C ASN A 16 14.17 -31.28 -2.57
N LYS A 17 13.73 -30.10 -3.04
CA LYS A 17 14.56 -29.10 -3.71
C LYS A 17 14.74 -27.82 -2.88
N GLY A 18 14.37 -27.85 -1.60
CA GLY A 18 14.57 -26.73 -0.67
C GLY A 18 13.49 -25.63 -0.75
N HIS A 19 12.44 -25.80 -1.56
CA HIS A 19 11.27 -24.92 -1.49
C HIS A 19 10.42 -25.30 -0.28
N GLY A 20 9.97 -24.29 0.47
CA GLY A 20 9.02 -24.47 1.55
C GLY A 20 7.86 -23.48 1.45
N LEU A 21 6.73 -23.87 2.02
CA LEU A 21 5.51 -23.07 2.08
C LEU A 21 5.02 -23.04 3.51
N TYR A 22 4.66 -21.84 3.98
CA TYR A 22 4.03 -21.63 5.26
C TYR A 22 2.74 -20.81 5.11
N LEU A 23 1.67 -21.19 5.82
CA LEU A 23 0.45 -20.40 5.91
C LEU A 23 0.55 -19.40 7.06
N VAL A 24 0.65 -18.11 6.74
CA VAL A 24 0.71 -17.04 7.75
C VAL A 24 -0.66 -16.86 8.41
N THR A 25 -1.74 -17.06 7.65
CA THR A 25 -3.14 -17.07 8.11
C THR A 25 -3.94 -18.11 7.30
N PRO A 26 -5.21 -18.45 7.67
CA PRO A 26 -6.03 -19.38 6.89
C PRO A 26 -6.26 -18.97 5.42
N THR A 27 -6.03 -17.71 5.07
CA THR A 27 -6.18 -17.16 3.71
C THR A 27 -4.87 -16.69 3.08
N GLU A 28 -3.75 -16.78 3.78
CA GLU A 28 -2.46 -16.24 3.33
C GLU A 28 -1.40 -17.34 3.30
N ILE A 29 -0.89 -17.61 2.09
CA ILE A 29 0.16 -18.59 1.84
C ILE A 29 1.43 -17.84 1.43
N GLN A 30 2.51 -18.03 2.18
CA GLN A 30 3.82 -17.47 1.87
C GLN A 30 4.80 -18.57 1.45
N LYS A 31 5.39 -18.41 0.27
CA LYS A 31 6.39 -19.33 -0.28
C LYS A 31 7.78 -18.79 0.00
N PHE A 32 8.67 -19.64 0.52
CA PHE A 32 10.08 -19.32 0.66
C PHE A 32 10.93 -20.42 0.02
N THR A 33 12.17 -20.10 -0.36
CA THR A 33 13.10 -21.07 -0.96
C THR A 33 14.41 -21.03 -0.18
N VAL A 34 14.81 -22.18 0.35
CA VAL A 34 16.10 -22.40 0.98
C VAL A 34 16.95 -23.18 -0.01
N CYS A 35 17.85 -22.51 -0.71
CA CYS A 35 18.85 -23.17 -1.55
C CYS A 35 20.24 -22.89 -0.97
N GLN A 36 21.07 -23.93 -0.91
CA GLN A 36 22.43 -23.87 -0.34
C GLN A 36 23.29 -22.81 -1.04
N GLY A 37 23.04 -22.54 -2.32
CA GLY A 37 23.70 -21.48 -3.07
C GLY A 37 23.40 -20.06 -2.57
N PHE A 38 22.26 -19.86 -1.89
CA PHE A 38 21.90 -18.58 -1.27
C PHE A 38 22.39 -18.45 0.17
N SER A 39 22.95 -19.50 0.79
CA SER A 39 23.46 -19.40 2.17
C SER A 39 24.49 -18.30 2.33
N ASN A 40 25.32 -18.08 1.29
CA ASN A 40 26.33 -17.02 1.27
C ASN A 40 25.75 -15.64 0.94
N GLN A 41 24.52 -15.58 0.42
CA GLN A 41 23.82 -14.35 0.05
C GLN A 41 22.72 -13.98 1.06
N TYR A 42 22.42 -14.85 2.03
CA TYR A 42 21.32 -14.68 2.98
C TYR A 42 21.40 -13.34 3.74
N ASN A 43 22.59 -12.99 4.25
CA ASN A 43 22.79 -11.71 4.94
C ASN A 43 22.53 -10.49 4.05
N ASN A 44 22.71 -10.60 2.72
CA ASN A 44 22.42 -9.52 1.77
C ASN A 44 20.95 -9.49 1.34
N MET A 45 20.22 -10.60 1.51
CA MET A 45 18.79 -10.70 1.21
C MET A 45 17.90 -10.32 2.40
N LEU A 46 18.47 -10.26 3.61
CA LEU A 46 17.82 -9.65 4.76
C LEU A 46 17.74 -8.14 4.53
N GLY A 47 16.61 -7.68 4.01
CA GLY A 47 16.32 -6.25 3.93
C GLY A 47 16.30 -5.63 5.32
N GLU A 48 16.71 -4.37 5.42
CA GLU A 48 16.59 -3.61 6.66
C GLU A 48 15.12 -3.22 6.88
N LEU A 49 14.55 -3.54 8.05
CA LEU A 49 13.17 -3.18 8.39
C LEU A 49 12.99 -1.67 8.55
N TYR A 50 14.07 -0.97 8.88
CA TYR A 50 14.12 0.46 9.09
C TYR A 50 15.40 1.01 8.48
N THR A 51 15.31 2.15 7.80
CA THR A 51 16.48 2.94 7.44
C THR A 51 16.71 3.93 8.57
N PRO A 52 17.88 3.91 9.25
CA PRO A 52 18.19 4.94 10.23
C PRO A 52 18.22 6.29 9.52
N GLN A 53 17.23 7.12 9.79
CA GLN A 53 17.17 8.48 9.30
C GLN A 53 17.57 9.40 10.44
N GLU A 54 18.46 10.36 10.18
CA GLU A 54 18.73 11.42 11.15
C GLU A 54 17.42 12.11 11.49
N MET A 55 17.16 12.28 12.78
CA MET A 55 15.97 12.96 13.24
C MET A 55 16.02 14.39 12.68
N PRO A 56 15.01 14.84 11.93
CA PRO A 56 14.99 16.20 11.44
C PRO A 56 15.10 17.16 12.64
N GLU A 57 15.81 18.28 12.43
CA GLU A 57 15.94 19.31 13.45
C GLU A 57 14.55 19.66 13.98
N ALA A 58 14.38 19.64 15.31
CA ALA A 58 13.10 19.96 15.93
C ALA A 58 12.60 21.29 15.35
N PRO A 59 11.33 21.40 14.93
CA PRO A 59 10.81 22.63 14.38
C PRO A 59 11.14 23.77 15.35
N LYS A 60 11.87 24.78 14.85
CA LYS A 60 12.15 25.99 15.64
C LYS A 60 10.82 26.46 16.21
N GLU A 61 10.76 26.68 17.52
CA GLU A 61 9.52 27.09 18.14
C GLU A 61 9.02 28.37 17.46
N SER A 62 7.92 28.24 16.72
CA SER A 62 7.27 29.40 16.13
C SER A 62 6.95 30.36 17.26
N PHE A 63 7.30 31.63 17.07
CA PHE A 63 6.95 32.75 17.95
C PHE A 63 5.48 32.70 18.43
N PHE A 64 4.59 32.21 17.57
CA PHE A 64 3.17 32.04 17.84
C PHE A 64 2.80 30.95 18.86
N LYS A 65 3.72 30.06 19.24
CA LYS A 65 3.47 29.04 20.27
C LYS A 65 3.28 29.69 21.66
N GLY A 66 3.88 30.85 21.91
CA GLY A 66 3.61 31.65 23.11
C GLY A 66 2.34 32.49 23.01
N LEU A 67 1.87 32.82 21.80
CA LEU A 67 0.72 33.71 21.58
C LEU A 67 -0.61 32.95 21.48
N PHE A 68 -0.60 31.71 20.97
CA PHE A 68 -1.82 30.88 20.77
C PHE A 68 -1.77 29.51 21.46
N GLY A 69 -0.61 29.07 21.93
CA GLY A 69 -0.47 27.81 22.67
C GLY A 69 -0.53 28.07 24.17
N GLY A 70 -1.69 27.80 24.79
CA GLY A 70 -2.00 28.07 26.20
C GLY A 70 -1.17 27.30 27.25
N GLY A 71 0.15 27.42 27.21
CA GLY A 71 1.08 26.97 28.24
C GLY A 71 1.78 28.18 28.86
N THR A 72 1.61 28.37 30.16
CA THR A 72 2.22 29.47 30.93
C THR A 72 3.74 29.28 31.01
N ARG A 73 4.46 29.88 30.06
CA ARG A 73 5.82 30.34 30.33
C ARG A 73 5.67 31.66 31.08
N ASN A 74 6.47 31.90 32.11
CA ASN A 74 6.63 33.24 32.67
C ASN A 74 7.32 34.08 31.58
N LEU A 75 6.52 34.59 30.64
CA LEU A 75 6.92 35.58 29.67
C LEU A 75 7.15 36.87 30.43
N ASP A 76 8.40 37.33 30.43
CA ASP A 76 8.77 38.60 31.02
C ASP A 76 8.08 39.72 30.23
N ARG A 77 7.05 40.31 30.85
CA ARG A 77 6.25 41.38 30.23
C ARG A 77 7.08 42.62 29.94
N GLU A 78 8.15 42.86 30.70
CA GLU A 78 9.04 44.01 30.51
C GLU A 78 9.91 43.85 29.26
N GLU A 79 10.28 42.63 28.89
CA GLU A 79 11.05 42.37 27.66
C GLU A 79 10.17 42.49 26.39
N LEU A 80 8.89 42.11 26.50
CA LEU A 80 7.94 42.07 25.39
C LEU A 80 7.13 43.35 25.17
N PHE A 81 6.90 44.13 26.22
CA PHE A 81 6.07 45.34 26.19
C PHE A 81 6.65 46.52 26.97
N GLY A 82 7.81 46.36 27.62
CA GLY A 82 8.52 47.45 28.28
C GLY A 82 9.25 48.34 27.29
N GLU A 83 9.77 49.47 27.78
CA GLU A 83 10.43 50.50 26.94
C GLU A 83 11.61 49.97 26.11
N SER A 84 12.21 48.85 26.50
CA SER A 84 13.32 48.17 25.84
C SER A 84 12.92 47.24 24.68
N SER A 85 11.64 46.92 24.49
CA SER A 85 11.16 45.96 23.47
C SER A 85 11.29 46.44 22.01
N GLY A 86 11.83 47.63 21.78
CA GLY A 86 12.12 48.18 20.46
C GLY A 86 10.87 48.68 19.72
N LYS A 87 11.01 49.80 19.00
CA LYS A 87 9.91 50.35 18.20
C LYS A 87 9.72 49.49 16.94
N ALA A 88 8.47 49.13 16.63
CA ALA A 88 8.12 48.35 15.45
C ALA A 88 8.74 48.95 14.18
N ASN A 89 9.43 48.09 13.40
CA ASN A 89 10.13 48.51 12.19
C ASN A 89 9.11 48.99 11.13
N LYS A 90 9.15 50.28 10.81
CA LYS A 90 8.24 50.93 9.85
C LYS A 90 8.54 50.56 8.39
N SER A 91 9.56 49.72 8.12
CA SER A 91 9.99 49.34 6.77
C SER A 91 9.43 48.01 6.24
N ILE A 92 8.57 47.31 6.98
CA ILE A 92 7.94 46.08 6.46
C ILE A 92 6.79 46.48 5.53
N ALA A 93 7.09 46.50 4.23
CA ALA A 93 6.09 46.65 3.19
C ALA A 93 5.12 45.46 3.24
N LYS A 94 3.84 45.72 3.54
CA LYS A 94 2.77 44.75 3.33
C LYS A 94 2.75 44.45 1.83
N HIS A 95 3.01 43.20 1.42
CA HIS A 95 2.82 42.77 0.04
C HIS A 95 1.33 42.93 -0.29
N ILE A 96 0.99 43.99 -1.03
CA ILE A 96 -0.35 44.21 -1.58
C ILE A 96 -0.36 43.43 -2.90
N PRO A 97 -1.10 42.30 -3.00
CA PRO A 97 -1.19 41.56 -4.25
C PRO A 97 -1.70 42.50 -5.35
N GLY A 98 -0.96 42.62 -6.45
CA GLY A 98 -1.40 43.41 -7.60
C GLY A 98 -2.71 42.87 -8.17
N PRO A 99 -3.45 43.65 -8.97
CA PRO A 99 -4.79 43.31 -9.46
C PRO A 99 -4.89 41.99 -10.24
N ASN A 100 -3.76 41.41 -10.69
CA ASN A 100 -3.69 40.17 -11.45
C ASN A 100 -3.24 38.94 -10.64
N ALA A 101 -2.94 39.08 -9.35
CA ALA A 101 -2.45 37.95 -8.53
C ALA A 101 -3.47 36.80 -8.46
N ASN A 102 -4.76 37.12 -8.37
CA ASN A 102 -5.84 36.11 -8.37
C ASN A 102 -5.98 35.38 -9.71
N LEU A 103 -5.63 36.01 -10.84
CA LEU A 103 -5.69 35.37 -12.16
C LEU A 103 -4.56 34.35 -12.34
N GLN A 104 -3.37 34.64 -11.80
CA GLN A 104 -2.24 33.72 -11.86
C GLN A 104 -2.50 32.47 -11.02
N ASP A 105 -3.01 32.62 -9.79
CA ASP A 105 -3.42 31.51 -8.94
C ASP A 105 -4.52 30.66 -9.59
N LEU A 106 -5.50 31.31 -10.23
CA LEU A 106 -6.58 30.63 -10.93
C LEU A 106 -6.05 29.85 -12.14
N ASN A 107 -5.10 30.40 -12.90
CA ASN A 107 -4.49 29.71 -14.03
C ASN A 107 -3.66 28.50 -13.60
N THR A 108 -2.90 28.61 -12.50
CA THR A 108 -2.15 27.48 -11.93
C THR A 108 -3.09 26.37 -11.49
N ARG A 109 -4.20 26.70 -10.80
CA ARG A 109 -5.23 25.72 -10.39
C ARG A 109 -5.94 25.08 -11.58
N ALA A 110 -6.27 25.86 -12.60
CA ALA A 110 -6.90 25.35 -13.82
C ALA A 110 -5.98 24.37 -14.54
N THR A 111 -4.69 24.71 -14.67
CA THR A 111 -3.68 23.87 -15.33
C THR A 111 -3.46 22.56 -14.57
N SER A 112 -3.36 22.60 -13.23
CA SER A 112 -3.21 21.40 -12.42
C SER A 112 -4.45 20.49 -12.54
N ALA A 113 -5.65 21.07 -12.44
CA ALA A 113 -6.90 20.31 -12.58
C ALA A 113 -7.01 19.65 -13.96
N SER A 114 -6.67 20.34 -15.04
CA SER A 114 -6.66 19.75 -16.39
C SER A 114 -5.68 18.58 -16.50
N SER A 115 -4.50 18.68 -15.90
CA SER A 115 -3.50 17.60 -15.93
C SER A 115 -3.96 16.33 -15.19
N GLU A 116 -4.68 16.50 -14.06
CA GLU A 116 -5.27 15.40 -13.31
C GLU A 116 -6.38 14.71 -14.10
N VAL A 117 -7.23 15.49 -14.79
CA VAL A 117 -8.28 14.96 -15.66
C VAL A 117 -7.70 14.16 -16.83
N SER A 118 -6.65 14.67 -17.50
CA SER A 118 -5.97 13.93 -18.57
C SER A 118 -5.38 12.61 -18.08
N ARG A 119 -4.77 12.61 -16.89
CA ARG A 119 -4.25 11.38 -16.27
C ARG A 119 -5.39 10.39 -15.93
N ALA A 120 -6.48 10.88 -15.36
CA ALA A 120 -7.65 10.06 -15.03
C ALA A 120 -8.27 9.43 -16.29
N HIS A 121 -8.32 10.19 -17.39
CA HIS A 121 -8.80 9.68 -18.67
C HIS A 121 -7.93 8.52 -19.21
N GLN A 122 -6.60 8.64 -19.13
CA GLN A 122 -5.71 7.54 -19.54
C GLN A 122 -5.94 6.28 -18.70
N LEU A 123 -6.05 6.42 -17.38
CA LEU A 123 -6.34 5.29 -16.47
C LEU A 123 -7.70 4.65 -16.77
N MET A 124 -8.70 5.45 -17.17
CA MET A 124 -10.01 4.97 -17.58
C MET A 124 -9.92 4.12 -18.85
N LEU A 125 -9.14 4.53 -19.86
CA LEU A 125 -8.94 3.76 -21.08
C LEU A 125 -8.27 2.41 -20.78
N GLU A 126 -7.18 2.41 -20.00
CA GLU A 126 -6.52 1.15 -19.58
C GLU A 126 -7.45 0.23 -18.80
N ARG A 127 -8.33 0.80 -17.97
CA ARG A 127 -9.38 0.04 -17.28
C ARG A 127 -10.37 -0.55 -18.28
N GLY A 128 -10.78 0.20 -19.30
CA GLY A 128 -11.67 -0.27 -20.37
C GLY A 128 -11.11 -1.51 -21.07
N ASP A 129 -9.83 -1.46 -21.47
CA ASP A 129 -9.16 -2.59 -22.12
C ASP A 129 -9.09 -3.82 -21.21
N LYS A 130 -8.76 -3.61 -19.93
CA LYS A 130 -8.72 -4.69 -18.93
C LYS A 130 -10.10 -5.31 -18.68
N LEU A 131 -11.17 -4.50 -18.68
CA LEU A 131 -12.53 -4.98 -18.52
C LEU A 131 -12.99 -5.80 -19.73
N SER A 132 -12.66 -5.36 -20.95
CA SER A 132 -12.93 -6.13 -22.16
C SER A 132 -12.23 -7.50 -22.14
N GLN A 133 -10.95 -7.56 -21.76
CA GLN A 133 -10.25 -8.84 -21.60
C GLN A 133 -10.82 -9.72 -20.48
N LEU A 134 -11.34 -9.10 -19.42
CA LEU A 134 -11.99 -9.81 -18.32
C LEU A 134 -13.31 -10.44 -18.76
N GLU A 135 -14.09 -9.73 -19.57
CA GLU A 135 -15.34 -10.22 -20.15
C GLU A 135 -15.09 -11.49 -20.98
N ASP A 136 -14.16 -11.45 -21.94
CA ASP A 136 -13.81 -12.60 -22.78
C ASP A 136 -13.40 -13.82 -21.95
N ARG A 137 -12.59 -13.61 -20.91
CA ARG A 137 -12.15 -14.69 -20.00
C ARG A 137 -13.31 -15.22 -19.16
N THR A 138 -14.22 -14.35 -18.74
CA THR A 138 -15.39 -14.73 -17.94
C THR A 138 -16.39 -15.54 -18.77
N GLU A 139 -16.61 -15.16 -20.02
CA GLU A 139 -17.45 -15.92 -20.95
C GLU A 139 -16.89 -17.32 -21.19
N ARG A 140 -15.58 -17.42 -21.45
CA ARG A 140 -14.89 -18.71 -21.57
C ARG A 140 -15.03 -19.56 -20.31
N MET A 141 -14.79 -18.96 -19.14
CA MET A 141 -14.93 -19.64 -17.85
C MET A 141 -16.36 -20.14 -17.62
N ALA A 142 -17.38 -19.35 -17.99
CA ALA A 142 -18.78 -19.75 -17.89
C ALA A 142 -19.09 -20.97 -18.78
N SER A 143 -18.60 -20.98 -20.01
CA SER A 143 -18.74 -22.13 -20.92
C SER A 143 -18.05 -23.38 -20.37
N GLU A 144 -16.81 -23.25 -19.89
CA GLU A 144 -16.08 -24.36 -19.28
C GLU A 144 -16.79 -24.89 -18.01
N ALA A 145 -17.34 -24.01 -17.19
CA ALA A 145 -18.11 -24.39 -16.00
C ALA A 145 -19.40 -25.15 -16.35
N GLN A 146 -20.10 -24.74 -17.42
CA GLN A 146 -21.28 -25.47 -17.92
C GLN A 146 -20.91 -26.87 -18.43
N GLN A 147 -19.81 -26.99 -19.17
CA GLN A 147 -19.31 -28.29 -19.66
C GLN A 147 -18.88 -29.19 -18.50
N PHE A 148 -18.18 -28.63 -17.51
CA PHE A 148 -17.77 -29.36 -16.31
C PHE A 148 -18.98 -29.86 -15.52
N SER A 149 -19.97 -29.00 -15.27
CA SER A 149 -21.22 -29.35 -14.59
C SER A 149 -21.94 -30.50 -15.30
N SER A 150 -22.05 -30.43 -16.63
CA SER A 150 -22.67 -31.49 -17.44
C SER A 150 -21.92 -32.81 -17.33
N SER A 151 -20.58 -32.77 -17.40
CA SER A 151 -19.72 -33.95 -17.27
C SER A 151 -19.80 -34.58 -15.88
N ALA A 152 -19.80 -33.75 -14.83
CA ALA A 152 -19.96 -34.19 -13.45
C ALA A 152 -21.33 -34.83 -13.23
N HIS A 153 -22.39 -34.27 -13.82
CA HIS A 153 -23.73 -34.83 -13.74
C HIS A 153 -23.84 -36.19 -14.45
N LEU A 154 -23.22 -36.33 -15.63
CA LEU A 154 -23.13 -37.61 -16.34
C LEU A 154 -22.38 -38.66 -15.52
N LEU A 155 -21.25 -38.28 -14.92
CA LEU A 155 -20.47 -39.15 -14.05
C LEU A 155 -21.28 -39.59 -12.83
N MET A 156 -21.94 -38.64 -12.16
CA MET A 156 -22.80 -38.90 -11.02
C MET A 156 -23.89 -39.91 -11.38
N ASN A 157 -24.62 -39.70 -12.48
CA ASN A 157 -25.66 -40.62 -12.94
C ASN A 157 -25.12 -42.04 -13.22
N LYS A 158 -23.91 -42.15 -13.80
CA LYS A 158 -23.29 -43.45 -14.10
C LYS A 158 -22.96 -44.25 -12.84
N TYR A 159 -22.61 -43.58 -11.75
CA TYR A 159 -22.20 -44.23 -10.50
C TYR A 159 -23.28 -44.24 -9.42
N LYS A 160 -24.38 -43.48 -9.55
CA LYS A 160 -25.40 -43.35 -8.50
C LYS A 160 -25.99 -44.69 -8.07
N ASP A 161 -26.20 -45.60 -9.03
CA ASP A 161 -26.87 -46.89 -8.80
C ASP A 161 -25.87 -48.07 -8.71
N LYS A 162 -24.57 -47.82 -8.94
CA LYS A 162 -23.56 -48.87 -8.89
C LYS A 162 -23.37 -49.34 -7.46
N LYS A 163 -23.54 -50.65 -7.25
CA LYS A 163 -23.24 -51.29 -5.97
C LYS A 163 -21.77 -51.67 -5.92
N TRP A 164 -21.19 -51.61 -4.72
CA TRP A 164 -19.76 -51.85 -4.47
C TRP A 164 -19.26 -53.24 -4.91
N TYR A 165 -20.18 -54.20 -5.11
CA TYR A 165 -19.88 -55.57 -5.52
C TYR A 165 -20.01 -55.83 -7.04
N GLN A 166 -20.31 -54.80 -7.85
CA GLN A 166 -20.48 -54.91 -9.31
C GLN A 166 -19.31 -54.28 -10.09
N LEU A 167 -18.10 -54.38 -9.54
CA LEU A 167 -16.87 -53.85 -10.15
C LEU A 167 -16.46 -54.64 -11.39
#